data_AF-A0A2V6ZLY9-F1
#
_entry.id   AF-A0A2V6ZLY9-F1
#
_cell.length_a   1.000
_cell.length_b   1.000
_cell.length_c   1.000
_cell.angle_alpha   90.00
_cell.angle_beta   90.00
_cell.angle_gamma   90.00
#
_symmetry.space_group_name_H-M   'P 1'
#
loop_
_entity.id
_entity.type
_entity.pdbx_description
1 polymer ?
#
loop_
_entity_poly.entity_id
_entity_poly.type
_entity_poly.pdbx_seq_one_letter_code
_entity_poly.pdbx_strand_id
1 'polypeptide(L)'
;MRGRFILLGLLAAAAVGCLIWAALTPGGRPARASAANGDGVKAGRALYVRYCATCHGETGRGDGSSAASFATKPADLTDGRLMNGLPDEFLFNVIMHGGPAEGLSPGMPPLSAYLSDGETRQVITYLRSTASPRFGAEMVKPLVSSSHAPRQPILFSHVIHAGSFQIPCQYCHADARRSDYAGIPSVERCMGCHKIIGAQDNPEIAKIHGYAQRGQPIPWVRVFKVPEFTFFPHRPHVRFGLECQTCHGPIERMRVVGADTGPKLSDDLFRLVGLRPTPRMLTMGWCVECHREQNATRGANAPLECVTCHH
;
A
#
# COMPACT_ATOMS: atom_id res chain seq x y z
N MET A 1 -16.69 -88.21 -16.49
CA MET A 1 -18.13 -88.36 -16.18
C MET A 1 -18.47 -87.48 -14.99
N ARG A 2 -19.42 -86.54 -15.15
CA ARG A 2 -20.23 -85.82 -14.11
C ARG A 2 -19.46 -85.14 -12.96
N GLY A 3 -19.63 -83.87 -12.60
CA GLY A 3 -20.53 -82.80 -13.00
C GLY A 3 -20.61 -81.74 -11.87
N ARG A 4 -20.69 -80.46 -12.27
CA ARG A 4 -21.37 -79.29 -11.64
C ARG A 4 -20.97 -78.81 -10.24
N PHE A 5 -21.33 -77.52 -10.01
CA PHE A 5 -21.35 -76.70 -8.79
C PHE A 5 -20.11 -75.77 -8.62
N ILE A 6 -20.17 -74.45 -8.39
CA ILE A 6 -21.23 -73.44 -8.20
C ILE A 6 -20.61 -72.08 -8.60
N LEU A 7 -21.36 -71.30 -9.39
CA LEU A 7 -21.20 -69.86 -9.59
C LEU A 7 -22.05 -69.17 -8.51
N LEU A 8 -21.54 -68.14 -7.82
CA LEU A 8 -22.25 -67.02 -7.14
C LEU A 8 -21.53 -66.63 -5.84
N GLY A 9 -20.75 -65.55 -5.92
CA GLY A 9 -20.08 -64.95 -4.76
C GLY A 9 -19.84 -63.47 -5.00
N LEU A 10 -20.91 -62.68 -5.08
CA LEU A 10 -20.88 -61.22 -5.01
C LEU A 10 -22.28 -60.78 -4.58
N LEU A 11 -22.44 -60.36 -3.32
CA LEU A 11 -23.45 -59.42 -2.79
C LEU A 11 -23.58 -59.61 -1.27
N ALA A 12 -22.73 -58.97 -0.47
CA ALA A 12 -23.02 -58.56 0.91
C ALA A 12 -21.83 -57.81 1.54
N ALA A 13 -21.60 -56.55 1.15
CA ALA A 13 -20.74 -55.65 1.93
C ALA A 13 -21.11 -54.16 1.71
N ALA A 14 -22.39 -53.85 1.50
CA ALA A 14 -22.88 -52.48 1.36
C ALA A 14 -23.84 -52.13 2.52
N ALA A 15 -23.33 -52.11 3.76
CA ALA A 15 -24.16 -51.66 4.91
C ALA A 15 -23.39 -51.18 6.16
N VAL A 16 -22.04 -51.04 6.15
CA VAL A 16 -21.30 -50.65 7.37
C VAL A 16 -20.43 -49.39 7.19
N GLY A 17 -20.30 -48.86 5.96
CA GLY A 17 -19.45 -47.69 5.68
C GLY A 17 -20.06 -46.30 5.98
N CYS A 18 -21.33 -46.22 6.40
CA CYS A 18 -22.07 -44.94 6.44
C CYS A 18 -22.19 -44.28 7.82
N LEU A 19 -21.60 -44.85 8.89
CA LEU A 19 -21.78 -44.35 10.26
C LEU A 19 -20.51 -43.81 10.95
N ILE A 20 -19.38 -43.72 10.24
CA ILE A 20 -18.11 -43.20 10.81
C ILE A 20 -17.59 -41.96 10.05
N TRP A 21 -18.32 -41.46 9.06
CA TRP A 21 -17.93 -40.28 8.25
C TRP A 21 -18.78 -39.03 8.55
N ALA A 22 -19.27 -38.87 9.78
CA ALA A 22 -20.09 -37.73 10.20
C ALA A 22 -19.50 -36.95 11.40
N ALA A 23 -18.21 -37.11 11.72
CA ALA A 23 -17.60 -36.51 12.91
C ALA A 23 -16.39 -35.58 12.64
N LEU A 24 -16.12 -35.19 11.39
CA LEU A 24 -14.95 -34.35 11.06
C LEU A 24 -15.23 -33.22 10.05
N THR A 25 -16.48 -32.78 9.88
CA THR A 25 -16.73 -31.48 9.24
C THR A 25 -16.52 -30.38 10.28
N PRO A 26 -15.55 -29.46 10.12
CA PRO A 26 -15.57 -28.22 10.88
C PRO A 26 -16.74 -27.39 10.35
N GLY A 27 -17.93 -27.65 10.88
CA GLY A 27 -19.10 -26.79 10.74
C GLY A 27 -18.80 -25.48 11.45
N GLY A 28 -18.10 -24.58 10.77
CA GLY A 28 -18.02 -23.18 11.18
C GLY A 28 -19.44 -22.61 11.20
N ARG A 29 -19.88 -22.16 12.38
CA ARG A 29 -21.08 -21.32 12.51
C ARG A 29 -20.78 -19.99 11.81
N PRO A 30 -21.43 -19.60 10.68
CA PRO A 30 -21.29 -18.24 10.18
C PRO A 30 -22.36 -17.38 10.88
N ALA A 31 -22.14 -17.01 12.14
CA ALA A 31 -23.07 -16.14 12.87
C ALA A 31 -22.42 -15.34 14.02
N ARG A 32 -21.17 -14.91 13.88
CA ARG A 32 -20.53 -14.01 14.86
C ARG A 32 -19.81 -12.79 14.28
N ALA A 33 -19.66 -12.70 12.96
CA ALA A 33 -19.03 -11.56 12.29
C ALA A 33 -19.98 -10.34 12.13
N SER A 34 -21.29 -10.56 12.01
CA SER A 34 -22.26 -9.46 11.77
C SER A 34 -22.58 -8.66 13.05
N ALA A 35 -22.77 -9.33 14.19
CA ALA A 35 -23.04 -8.67 15.47
C ALA A 35 -21.78 -7.96 16.02
N ALA A 36 -20.60 -8.58 15.90
CA ALA A 36 -19.32 -7.98 16.32
C ALA A 36 -18.99 -6.70 15.54
N ASN A 37 -19.37 -6.63 14.25
CA ASN A 37 -19.21 -5.41 13.45
C ASN A 37 -20.21 -4.32 13.85
N GLY A 38 -21.47 -4.66 14.16
CA GLY A 38 -22.47 -3.69 14.63
C GLY A 38 -22.14 -3.05 15.98
N ASP A 39 -21.69 -3.86 16.94
CA ASP A 39 -21.28 -3.38 18.26
C ASP A 39 -20.01 -2.50 18.18
N GLY A 40 -19.05 -2.88 17.34
CA GLY A 40 -17.85 -2.09 17.07
C GLY A 40 -18.15 -0.72 16.44
N VAL A 41 -19.08 -0.66 15.48
CA VAL A 41 -19.52 0.59 14.85
C VAL A 41 -20.22 1.50 15.85
N LYS A 42 -21.08 0.96 16.73
CA LYS A 42 -21.78 1.74 17.76
C LYS A 42 -20.81 2.32 18.79
N ALA A 43 -19.85 1.53 19.27
CA ALA A 43 -18.80 1.98 20.18
C ALA A 43 -17.92 3.06 19.53
N GLY A 44 -17.49 2.82 18.29
CA GLY A 44 -16.71 3.78 17.50
C GLY A 44 -17.42 5.11 17.28
N ARG A 45 -18.73 5.10 17.03
CA ARG A 45 -19.54 6.32 16.91
C ARG A 45 -19.54 7.15 18.19
N ALA A 46 -19.69 6.51 19.35
CA ALA A 46 -19.72 7.22 20.63
C ALA A 46 -18.39 7.93 20.89
N LEU A 47 -17.28 7.27 20.60
CA LEU A 47 -15.93 7.85 20.70
C LEU A 47 -15.74 8.98 19.68
N TYR A 48 -16.19 8.78 18.44
CA TYR A 48 -16.11 9.78 17.38
C TYR A 48 -16.84 11.08 17.75
N VAL A 49 -18.09 10.97 18.22
CA VAL A 49 -18.88 12.15 18.64
C VAL A 49 -18.17 12.91 19.76
N ARG A 50 -17.52 12.19 20.68
CA ARG A 50 -16.84 12.79 21.83
C ARG A 50 -15.53 13.51 21.46
N TYR A 51 -14.73 12.93 20.58
CA TYR A 51 -13.35 13.39 20.36
C TYR A 51 -13.09 13.99 18.97
N CYS A 52 -13.94 13.71 17.98
CA CYS A 52 -13.70 14.10 16.59
C CYS A 52 -14.71 15.13 16.07
N ALA A 53 -15.97 15.08 16.51
CA ALA A 53 -17.06 15.87 15.92
C ALA A 53 -16.92 17.39 16.08
N THR A 54 -16.21 17.88 17.10
CA THR A 54 -15.92 19.32 17.26
C THR A 54 -15.18 19.90 16.05
N CYS A 55 -14.31 19.12 15.42
CA CYS A 55 -13.53 19.52 14.25
C CYS A 55 -14.14 18.97 12.95
N HIS A 56 -14.48 17.67 12.93
CA HIS A 56 -14.93 17.00 11.70
C HIS A 56 -16.45 17.02 11.50
N GLY A 57 -17.22 17.55 12.46
CA GLY A 57 -18.69 17.55 12.45
C GLY A 57 -19.28 16.21 12.91
N GLU A 58 -20.54 16.20 13.33
CA GLU A 58 -21.20 14.95 13.74
C GLU A 58 -21.36 13.96 12.58
N THR A 59 -21.41 14.47 11.34
CA THR A 59 -21.52 13.66 10.13
C THR A 59 -20.16 13.30 9.53
N GLY A 60 -19.06 13.86 10.02
CA GLY A 60 -17.71 13.62 9.50
C GLY A 60 -17.33 14.33 8.22
N ARG A 61 -18.08 15.35 7.81
CA ARG A 61 -17.84 16.09 6.57
C ARG A 61 -16.81 17.21 6.67
N GLY A 62 -16.17 17.36 7.83
CA GLY A 62 -15.24 18.46 8.07
C GLY A 62 -15.93 19.78 8.42
N ASP A 63 -17.20 19.72 8.85
CA ASP A 63 -18.08 20.86 9.11
C ASP A 63 -18.34 21.09 10.61
N GLY A 64 -17.41 20.66 11.46
CA GLY A 64 -17.50 20.85 12.92
C GLY A 64 -17.50 22.32 13.33
N SER A 65 -17.98 22.59 14.54
CA SER A 65 -18.09 23.97 15.07
C SER A 65 -16.76 24.73 15.08
N SER A 66 -15.63 24.03 15.17
CA SER A 66 -14.29 24.61 15.10
C SER A 66 -13.65 24.62 13.70
N ALA A 67 -14.26 23.97 12.70
CA ALA A 67 -13.68 23.80 11.36
C ALA A 67 -13.34 25.12 10.67
N ALA A 68 -14.15 26.16 10.92
CA ALA A 68 -13.94 27.50 10.37
C ALA A 68 -12.61 28.13 10.84
N SER A 69 -12.09 27.76 12.01
CA SER A 69 -10.91 28.35 12.62
C SER A 69 -9.58 27.75 12.12
N PHE A 70 -9.61 26.61 11.44
CA PHE A 70 -8.39 25.99 10.91
C PHE A 70 -7.98 26.60 9.57
N ALA A 71 -6.66 26.78 9.39
CA ALA A 71 -6.07 27.17 8.11
C ALA A 71 -6.21 26.06 7.07
N THR A 72 -5.73 24.85 7.40
CA THR A 72 -6.11 23.64 6.67
C THR A 72 -7.47 23.15 7.17
N LYS A 73 -8.48 23.16 6.30
CA LYS A 73 -9.81 22.66 6.68
C LYS A 73 -9.78 21.17 7.03
N PRO A 74 -10.51 20.73 8.07
CA PRO A 74 -10.68 19.30 8.35
C PRO A 74 -11.22 18.57 7.12
N ALA A 75 -10.68 17.38 6.84
CA ALA A 75 -11.11 16.57 5.71
C ALA A 75 -12.53 16.00 5.92
N ASP A 76 -13.23 15.76 4.81
CA ASP A 76 -14.44 14.92 4.78
C ASP A 76 -14.04 13.46 4.95
N LEU A 77 -14.24 12.94 6.16
CA LEU A 77 -13.94 11.57 6.54
C LEU A 77 -14.97 10.56 5.99
N THR A 78 -16.05 11.05 5.37
CA THR A 78 -17.04 10.21 4.68
C THR A 78 -16.76 10.07 3.19
N ASP A 79 -15.84 10.85 2.62
CA ASP A 79 -15.46 10.71 1.21
C ASP A 79 -14.66 9.42 1.01
N GLY A 80 -15.36 8.35 0.62
CA GLY A 80 -14.79 7.05 0.36
C GLY A 80 -13.80 7.05 -0.81
N ARG A 81 -13.84 8.04 -1.71
CA ARG A 81 -12.85 8.15 -2.78
C ARG A 81 -11.45 8.42 -2.24
N LEU A 82 -11.38 9.21 -1.16
CA LEU A 82 -10.12 9.52 -0.47
C LEU A 82 -9.84 8.52 0.64
N MET A 83 -10.82 8.29 1.51
CA MET A 83 -10.62 7.55 2.74
C MET A 83 -10.39 6.06 2.50
N ASN A 84 -11.06 5.44 1.52
CA ASN A 84 -10.89 4.00 1.27
C ASN A 84 -9.50 3.64 0.76
N GLY A 85 -8.76 4.59 0.16
CA GLY A 85 -7.38 4.39 -0.29
C GLY A 85 -6.34 4.47 0.83
N LEU A 86 -6.70 5.04 1.98
CA LEU A 86 -5.79 5.15 3.14
C LEU A 86 -5.77 3.83 3.92
N PRO A 87 -4.59 3.29 4.28
CA PRO A 87 -4.47 2.15 5.19
C PRO A 87 -4.99 2.44 6.61
N ASP A 88 -5.46 1.41 7.31
CA ASP A 88 -5.93 1.57 8.70
C ASP A 88 -4.81 2.02 9.64
N GLU A 89 -3.58 1.54 9.44
CA GLU A 89 -2.42 1.99 10.22
C GLU A 89 -2.11 3.48 9.98
N PHE A 90 -2.38 4.00 8.78
CA PHE A 90 -2.23 5.42 8.50
C PHE A 90 -3.25 6.23 9.31
N LEU A 91 -4.53 5.83 9.30
CA LEU A 91 -5.58 6.48 10.08
C LEU A 91 -5.30 6.38 11.58
N PHE A 92 -4.84 5.22 12.04
CA PHE A 92 -4.45 4.99 13.42
C PHE A 92 -3.35 5.97 13.87
N ASN A 93 -2.30 6.15 13.05
CA ASN A 93 -1.21 7.07 13.37
C ASN A 93 -1.70 8.53 13.41
N VAL A 94 -2.57 8.94 12.48
CA VAL A 94 -3.15 10.29 12.49
C VAL A 94 -3.98 10.53 13.75
N ILE A 95 -4.78 9.55 14.19
CA ILE A 95 -5.62 9.67 15.40
C ILE A 95 -4.74 9.70 16.66
N MET A 96 -3.80 8.76 16.79
CA MET A 96 -3.02 8.61 18.02
C MET A 96 -1.94 9.67 18.15
N HIS A 97 -1.27 10.01 17.05
CA HIS A 97 -0.05 10.83 17.05
C HIS A 97 -0.23 12.19 16.35
N GLY A 98 -1.44 12.47 15.85
CA GLY A 98 -1.79 13.73 15.20
C GLY A 98 -1.39 13.76 13.72
N GLY A 99 -1.84 14.79 13.02
CA GLY A 99 -1.56 14.98 11.59
C GLY A 99 -0.07 14.96 11.21
N PRO A 100 0.84 15.61 11.97
CA PRO A 100 2.25 15.65 11.62
C PRO A 100 2.95 14.28 11.57
N ALA A 101 2.42 13.27 12.28
CA ALA A 101 2.97 11.91 12.25
C ALA A 101 2.93 11.28 10.84
N GLU A 102 2.03 11.74 9.98
CA GLU A 102 1.88 11.31 8.60
C GLU A 102 2.10 12.45 7.59
N GLY A 103 2.76 13.54 8.02
CA GLY A 103 3.07 14.70 7.19
C GLY A 103 1.86 15.57 6.85
N LEU A 104 0.80 15.51 7.65
CA LEU A 104 -0.41 16.36 7.53
C LEU A 104 -0.31 17.62 8.43
N SER A 105 -1.33 18.47 8.37
CA SER A 105 -1.40 19.70 9.16
C SER A 105 -1.33 19.42 10.68
N PRO A 106 -0.65 20.28 11.46
CA PRO A 106 -0.63 20.22 12.92
C PRO A 106 -1.99 20.52 13.56
N GLY A 107 -2.99 20.96 12.78
CA GLY A 107 -4.35 21.20 13.26
C GLY A 107 -5.07 19.93 13.73
N MET A 108 -4.63 18.73 13.31
CA MET A 108 -5.10 17.47 13.87
C MET A 108 -4.21 17.07 15.07
N PRO A 109 -4.71 17.18 16.32
CA PRO A 109 -3.92 16.89 17.51
C PRO A 109 -3.77 15.37 17.75
N PRO A 110 -2.76 14.94 18.52
CA PRO A 110 -2.67 13.56 18.99
C PRO A 110 -3.74 13.25 20.03
N LEU A 111 -4.39 12.09 19.92
CA LEU A 111 -5.42 11.63 20.87
C LEU A 111 -4.96 10.43 21.72
N SER A 112 -3.69 10.04 21.67
CA SER A 112 -3.16 8.92 22.47
C SER A 112 -3.31 9.09 23.99
N ALA A 113 -3.56 10.31 24.48
CA ALA A 113 -3.83 10.58 25.89
C ALA A 113 -5.30 10.28 26.29
N TYR A 114 -6.21 10.14 25.32
CA TYR A 114 -7.65 10.00 25.52
C TYR A 114 -8.24 8.70 24.97
N LEU A 115 -7.53 8.07 24.03
CA LEU A 115 -7.95 6.86 23.35
C LEU A 115 -6.91 5.76 23.53
N SER A 116 -7.39 4.56 23.85
CA SER A 116 -6.59 3.34 23.74
C SER A 116 -6.49 2.86 22.30
N ASP A 117 -5.55 1.94 22.07
CA ASP A 117 -5.39 1.16 20.85
C ASP A 117 -6.69 0.48 20.35
N GLY A 118 -7.48 -0.06 21.28
CA GLY A 118 -8.74 -0.73 20.97
C GLY A 118 -9.83 0.26 20.57
N GLU A 119 -9.96 1.35 21.33
CA GLU A 119 -10.91 2.43 21.06
C GLU A 119 -10.62 3.12 19.73
N THR A 120 -9.35 3.34 19.41
CA THR A 120 -8.94 3.91 18.12
C THR A 120 -9.36 3.02 16.95
N ARG A 121 -9.17 1.70 17.07
CA ARG A 121 -9.63 0.75 16.04
C ARG A 121 -11.16 0.72 15.92
N GLN A 122 -11.90 0.96 17.00
CA GLN A 122 -13.36 1.10 16.95
C GLN A 122 -13.76 2.39 16.22
N VAL A 123 -13.08 3.51 16.47
CA VAL A 123 -13.27 4.76 15.71
C VAL A 123 -13.02 4.52 14.23
N ILE A 124 -11.91 3.88 13.85
CA ILE A 124 -11.62 3.53 12.45
C ILE A 124 -12.73 2.67 11.86
N THR A 125 -13.18 1.63 12.59
CA THR A 125 -14.32 0.79 12.18
C THR A 125 -15.58 1.61 11.90
N TYR A 126 -15.88 2.61 12.74
CA TYR A 126 -16.98 3.53 12.50
C TYR A 126 -16.76 4.38 11.25
N LEU A 127 -15.57 4.98 11.06
CA LEU A 127 -15.25 5.78 9.87
C LEU A 127 -15.40 4.96 8.57
N ARG A 128 -14.96 3.70 8.56
CA ARG A 128 -15.14 2.79 7.42
C ARG A 128 -16.62 2.53 7.12
N SER A 129 -17.46 2.49 8.15
CA SER A 129 -18.91 2.27 7.99
C SER A 129 -19.65 3.47 7.38
N THR A 130 -19.08 4.68 7.49
CA THR A 130 -19.70 5.93 6.99
C THR A 130 -19.20 6.33 5.61
N ALA A 131 -18.19 5.65 5.06
CA ALA A 131 -17.59 6.00 3.78
C ALA A 131 -18.57 5.86 2.60
N SER A 132 -18.51 6.83 1.68
CA SER A 132 -19.25 6.87 0.41
C SER A 132 -18.29 7.22 -0.73
N PRO A 133 -18.00 6.31 -1.68
CA PRO A 133 -18.50 4.94 -1.80
C PRO A 133 -18.15 4.04 -0.61
N ARG A 134 -18.99 3.01 -0.39
CA ARG A 134 -18.86 2.10 0.76
C ARG A 134 -17.51 1.39 0.78
N PHE A 135 -16.90 1.32 1.96
CA PHE A 135 -15.69 0.53 2.19
C PHE A 135 -15.98 -0.98 2.13
N GLY A 136 -15.11 -1.72 1.44
CA GLY A 136 -15.12 -3.19 1.36
C GLY A 136 -13.90 -3.80 2.03
N ALA A 137 -14.04 -5.01 2.58
CA ALA A 137 -12.96 -5.67 3.31
C ALA A 137 -11.73 -5.96 2.42
N GLU A 138 -11.95 -6.18 1.13
CA GLU A 138 -10.94 -6.34 0.09
C GLU A 138 -10.10 -5.08 -0.15
N MET A 139 -10.57 -3.92 0.30
CA MET A 139 -9.86 -2.65 0.19
C MET A 139 -8.87 -2.42 1.33
N VAL A 140 -8.88 -3.25 2.38
CA VAL A 140 -7.91 -3.19 3.47
C VAL A 140 -6.52 -3.49 2.90
N LYS A 141 -5.67 -2.47 2.87
CA LYS A 141 -4.31 -2.57 2.39
C LYS A 141 -3.35 -2.16 3.50
N PRO A 142 -2.41 -3.01 3.93
CA PRO A 142 -1.44 -2.63 4.95
C PRO A 142 -0.47 -1.60 4.41
N LEU A 143 0.00 -0.72 5.30
CA LEU A 143 1.18 0.10 5.02
C LEU A 143 2.40 -0.79 4.75
N VAL A 144 3.24 -0.35 3.82
CA VAL A 144 4.51 -1.00 3.52
C VAL A 144 5.64 -0.07 3.95
N SER A 145 6.53 -0.59 4.78
CA SER A 145 7.74 0.10 5.23
C SER A 145 8.95 -0.81 5.08
N SER A 146 10.08 -0.24 4.67
CA SER A 146 11.38 -0.92 4.67
C SER A 146 12.23 -0.39 5.81
N SER A 147 12.98 -1.26 6.49
CA SER A 147 13.97 -0.86 7.50
C SER A 147 15.12 -0.04 6.91
N HIS A 148 15.31 -0.08 5.59
CA HIS A 148 16.31 0.69 4.86
C HIS A 148 15.78 1.98 4.24
N ALA A 149 14.55 2.40 4.58
CA ALA A 149 14.01 3.67 4.10
C ALA A 149 14.87 4.84 4.62
N PRO A 150 15.49 5.65 3.74
CA PRO A 150 16.33 6.75 4.17
C PRO A 150 15.49 7.92 4.69
N ARG A 151 16.06 8.72 5.58
CA ARG A 151 15.45 10.00 5.96
C ARG A 151 15.50 10.95 4.76
N GLN A 152 14.34 11.40 4.32
CA GLN A 152 14.22 12.37 3.23
C GLN A 152 14.24 13.82 3.76
N PRO A 153 14.61 14.81 2.93
CA PRO A 153 14.58 16.22 3.32
C PRO A 153 13.17 16.72 3.67
N ILE A 154 12.17 16.16 2.99
CA ILE A 154 10.74 16.44 3.17
C ILE A 154 10.04 15.10 3.35
N LEU A 155 9.12 15.02 4.31
CA LEU A 155 8.27 13.86 4.53
C LEU A 155 7.17 13.81 3.46
N PHE A 156 7.56 13.40 2.26
CA PHE A 156 6.63 13.20 1.15
C PHE A 156 5.97 11.81 1.23
N SER A 157 4.65 11.79 1.38
CA SER A 157 3.86 10.55 1.48
C SER A 157 3.24 10.16 0.14
N HIS A 158 3.65 9.01 -0.42
CA HIS A 158 2.99 8.43 -1.60
C HIS A 158 1.61 7.85 -1.25
N VAL A 159 1.37 7.51 0.02
CA VAL A 159 0.06 7.05 0.51
C VAL A 159 -1.01 8.10 0.27
N ILE A 160 -0.69 9.37 0.50
CA ILE A 160 -1.63 10.47 0.25
C ILE A 160 -1.78 10.69 -1.26
N HIS A 161 -0.68 10.90 -1.98
CA HIS A 161 -0.72 11.34 -3.38
C HIS A 161 -1.18 10.24 -4.35
N ALA A 162 -0.54 9.06 -4.31
CA ALA A 162 -0.85 7.96 -5.21
C ALA A 162 -1.90 7.01 -4.61
N GLY A 163 -1.90 6.83 -3.28
CA GLY A 163 -2.82 5.92 -2.59
C GLY A 163 -4.22 6.48 -2.37
N SER A 164 -4.35 7.71 -1.86
CA SER A 164 -5.65 8.32 -1.56
C SER A 164 -6.17 9.16 -2.72
N PHE A 165 -5.39 10.13 -3.19
CA PHE A 165 -5.79 10.99 -4.32
C PHE A 165 -5.71 10.29 -5.68
N GLN A 166 -5.16 9.08 -5.75
CA GLN A 166 -5.04 8.29 -6.98
C GLN A 166 -4.33 9.06 -8.11
N ILE A 167 -3.38 9.94 -7.77
CA ILE A 167 -2.59 10.67 -8.75
C ILE A 167 -1.72 9.67 -9.51
N PRO A 168 -1.81 9.59 -10.85
CA PRO A 168 -1.03 8.64 -11.63
C PRO A 168 0.47 8.83 -11.43
N CYS A 169 1.24 7.74 -11.31
CA CYS A 169 2.69 7.79 -11.08
C CYS A 169 3.42 8.69 -12.10
N GLN A 170 3.00 8.62 -13.37
CA GLN A 170 3.60 9.37 -14.48
C GLN A 170 3.23 10.85 -14.50
N TYR A 171 2.33 11.33 -13.62
CA TYR A 171 2.09 12.76 -13.45
C TYR A 171 3.32 13.45 -12.86
N CYS A 172 3.88 12.87 -11.80
CA CYS A 172 5.11 13.34 -11.16
C CYS A 172 6.36 12.82 -11.89
N HIS A 173 6.41 11.52 -12.17
CA HIS A 173 7.53 10.86 -12.84
C HIS A 173 7.35 10.83 -14.36
N ALA A 174 7.10 12.01 -14.93
CA ALA A 174 6.68 12.14 -16.31
C ALA A 174 7.78 11.73 -17.32
N ASP A 175 9.06 11.71 -16.92
CA ASP A 175 10.16 11.25 -17.77
C ASP A 175 10.14 9.74 -18.00
N ALA A 176 9.49 8.95 -17.13
CA ALA A 176 9.48 7.49 -17.20
C ALA A 176 8.99 6.95 -18.54
N ARG A 177 8.06 7.66 -19.21
CA ARG A 177 7.51 7.27 -20.52
C ARG A 177 8.29 7.81 -21.73
N ARG A 178 9.22 8.75 -21.52
CA ARG A 178 9.87 9.53 -22.60
C ARG A 178 11.40 9.44 -22.62
N SER A 179 12.03 9.13 -21.49
CA SER A 179 13.47 9.14 -21.30
C SER A 179 13.95 7.81 -20.71
N ASP A 180 15.27 7.64 -20.66
CA ASP A 180 15.91 6.50 -20.03
C ASP A 180 15.82 6.59 -18.50
N TYR A 181 15.64 7.79 -17.97
CA TYR A 181 15.45 8.04 -16.54
C TYR A 181 14.01 8.46 -16.25
N ALA A 182 13.40 7.91 -15.18
CA ALA A 182 12.07 8.33 -14.73
C ALA A 182 12.02 9.76 -14.17
N GLY A 183 13.18 10.28 -13.75
CA GLY A 183 13.31 11.60 -13.13
C GLY A 183 12.64 11.69 -11.75
N ILE A 184 12.97 12.74 -11.02
CA ILE A 184 12.27 13.16 -9.81
C ILE A 184 11.57 14.49 -10.17
N PRO A 185 10.31 14.71 -9.75
CA PRO A 185 9.60 15.95 -10.06
C PRO A 185 10.37 17.18 -9.57
N SER A 186 10.30 18.26 -10.35
CA SER A 186 10.86 19.55 -9.97
C SER A 186 10.02 20.19 -8.86
N VAL A 187 10.60 21.18 -8.18
CA VAL A 187 9.91 21.92 -7.11
C VAL A 187 8.67 22.64 -7.65
N GLU A 188 8.73 23.13 -8.88
CA GLU A 188 7.62 23.78 -9.58
C GLU A 188 6.43 22.83 -9.75
N ARG A 189 6.67 21.54 -10.00
CA ARG A 189 5.60 20.55 -10.09
C ARG A 189 4.88 20.37 -8.75
N CYS A 190 5.60 20.40 -7.63
CA CYS A 190 4.99 20.43 -6.30
C CYS A 190 4.17 21.72 -6.11
N MET A 191 4.77 22.86 -6.44
CA MET A 191 4.14 24.18 -6.26
C MET A 191 2.88 24.39 -7.11
N GLY A 192 2.74 23.68 -8.23
CA GLY A 192 1.54 23.74 -9.07
C GLY A 192 0.24 23.47 -8.30
N CYS A 193 0.27 22.56 -7.33
CA CYS A 193 -0.87 22.29 -6.44
C CYS A 193 -0.68 22.93 -5.05
N HIS A 194 0.53 22.84 -4.48
CA HIS A 194 0.78 23.29 -3.10
C HIS A 194 0.67 24.82 -2.89
N LYS A 195 0.50 25.59 -3.96
CA LYS A 195 0.11 27.01 -3.89
C LYS A 195 -1.37 27.23 -3.55
N ILE A 196 -2.26 26.28 -3.85
CA ILE A 196 -3.73 26.47 -3.81
C ILE A 196 -4.47 25.59 -2.81
N ILE A 197 -3.91 24.43 -2.40
CA ILE A 197 -4.64 23.41 -1.62
C ILE A 197 -4.91 23.78 -0.13
N GLY A 198 -4.71 25.03 0.29
CA GLY A 198 -5.04 25.48 1.65
C GLY A 198 -4.18 24.91 2.78
N ALA A 199 -3.12 24.15 2.48
CA ALA A 199 -2.29 23.45 3.46
C ALA A 199 -1.04 24.24 3.93
N GLN A 200 -1.19 25.56 4.13
CA GLN A 200 -0.06 26.48 4.37
C GLN A 200 0.53 26.38 5.78
N ASP A 201 -0.23 25.86 6.75
CA ASP A 201 0.21 25.63 8.13
C ASP A 201 0.97 24.30 8.29
N ASN A 202 1.11 23.50 7.23
CA ASN A 202 1.86 22.25 7.25
C ASN A 202 3.38 22.51 7.16
N PRO A 203 4.18 22.10 8.16
CA PRO A 203 5.63 22.30 8.16
C PRO A 203 6.36 21.66 6.98
N GLU A 204 5.88 20.53 6.47
CA GLU A 204 6.49 19.84 5.32
C GLU A 204 6.25 20.60 4.02
N ILE A 205 5.08 21.23 3.87
CA ILE A 205 4.77 22.08 2.72
C ILE A 205 5.56 23.39 2.79
N ALA A 206 5.76 23.95 4.00
CA ALA A 206 6.62 25.11 4.19
C ALA A 206 8.06 24.88 3.69
N LYS A 207 8.60 23.66 3.82
CA LYS A 207 9.91 23.31 3.24
C LYS A 207 9.90 23.41 1.70
N ILE A 208 8.84 22.95 1.04
CA ILE A 208 8.69 23.05 -0.43
C ILE A 208 8.72 24.52 -0.85
N HIS A 209 7.94 25.38 -0.18
CA HIS A 209 7.96 26.82 -0.43
C HIS A 209 9.36 27.42 -0.24
N GLY A 210 10.08 27.01 0.80
CA GLY A 210 11.45 27.44 1.04
C GLY A 210 12.40 27.09 -0.11
N TYR A 211 12.32 25.88 -0.66
CA TYR A 211 13.11 25.50 -1.84
C TYR A 211 12.70 26.28 -3.08
N ALA A 212 11.39 26.48 -3.30
CA ALA A 212 10.85 27.24 -4.42
C ALA A 212 11.31 28.71 -4.40
N GLN A 213 11.25 29.37 -3.24
CA GLN A 213 11.68 30.76 -3.06
C GLN A 213 13.17 30.95 -3.32
N ARG A 214 14.00 29.95 -2.99
CA ARG A 214 15.45 29.99 -3.25
C ARG A 214 15.83 29.54 -4.67
N GLY A 215 14.89 29.05 -5.47
CA GLY A 215 15.18 28.44 -6.78
C GLY A 215 16.12 27.22 -6.68
N GLN A 216 16.08 26.50 -5.55
CA GLN A 216 16.96 25.36 -5.30
C GLN A 216 16.20 24.04 -5.45
N PRO A 217 16.79 23.00 -6.06
CA PRO A 217 16.19 21.68 -6.09
C PRO A 217 16.16 21.08 -4.68
N ILE A 218 15.18 20.21 -4.43
CA ILE A 218 15.13 19.42 -3.19
C ILE A 218 16.22 18.34 -3.29
N PRO A 219 17.13 18.22 -2.30
CA PRO A 219 18.24 17.26 -2.32
C PRO A 219 17.77 15.85 -1.91
N TRP A 220 16.94 15.23 -2.76
CA TRP A 220 16.36 13.91 -2.48
C TRP A 220 17.43 12.82 -2.32
N VAL A 221 17.21 11.92 -1.34
CA VAL A 221 18.05 10.74 -1.16
C VAL A 221 17.53 9.63 -2.08
N ARG A 222 18.34 9.24 -3.06
CA ARG A 222 17.99 8.20 -4.03
C ARG A 222 17.96 6.81 -3.38
N VAL A 223 16.81 6.14 -3.48
CA VAL A 223 16.56 4.80 -2.93
C VAL A 223 16.99 3.70 -3.91
N PHE A 224 16.38 3.67 -5.09
CA PHE A 224 16.67 2.64 -6.11
C PHE A 224 17.93 2.99 -6.89
N LYS A 225 18.93 2.10 -6.83
CA LYS A 225 20.19 2.21 -7.56
C LYS A 225 20.53 0.87 -8.21
N VAL A 226 20.79 0.93 -9.52
CA VAL A 226 21.53 -0.13 -10.22
C VAL A 226 23.01 0.30 -10.29
N PRO A 227 23.97 -0.63 -10.41
CA PRO A 227 25.37 -0.28 -10.59
C PRO A 227 25.58 0.64 -11.81
N GLU A 228 26.58 1.51 -11.77
CA GLU A 228 26.79 2.54 -12.81
C GLU A 228 27.11 1.95 -14.19
N PHE A 229 27.71 0.75 -14.24
CA PHE A 229 27.94 0.00 -15.47
C PHE A 229 26.68 -0.71 -16.00
N THR A 230 25.51 -0.51 -15.37
CA THR A 230 24.24 -1.10 -15.79
C THR A 230 23.36 -0.03 -16.44
N PHE A 231 23.00 -0.24 -17.70
CA PHE A 231 22.08 0.62 -18.44
C PHE A 231 20.64 0.13 -18.27
N PHE A 232 19.77 0.98 -17.71
CA PHE A 232 18.36 0.66 -17.49
C PHE A 232 17.45 1.82 -17.95
N PRO A 233 16.98 1.80 -19.21
CA PRO A 233 16.08 2.82 -19.72
C PRO A 233 14.62 2.56 -19.30
N HIS A 234 13.96 3.52 -18.67
CA HIS A 234 12.55 3.37 -18.23
C HIS A 234 11.56 3.32 -19.40
N ARG A 235 11.77 4.15 -20.43
CA ARG A 235 10.86 4.27 -21.59
C ARG A 235 10.41 2.93 -22.21
N PRO A 236 11.30 1.99 -22.59
CA PRO A 236 10.86 0.73 -23.19
C PRO A 236 10.01 -0.11 -22.25
N HIS A 237 10.35 -0.18 -20.95
CA HIS A 237 9.60 -0.93 -19.94
C HIS A 237 8.18 -0.36 -19.73
N VAL A 238 8.08 0.97 -19.65
CA VAL A 238 6.79 1.66 -19.51
C VAL A 238 5.95 1.52 -20.79
N ARG A 239 6.57 1.62 -21.98
CA ARG A 239 5.87 1.41 -23.27
C ARG A 239 5.37 -0.01 -23.47
N PHE A 240 6.06 -1.00 -22.91
CA PHE A 240 5.61 -2.39 -22.91
C PHE A 240 4.39 -2.63 -21.98
N GLY A 241 4.03 -1.65 -21.16
CA GLY A 241 2.90 -1.72 -20.24
C GLY A 241 3.20 -2.51 -18.98
N LEU A 242 4.44 -2.43 -18.47
CA LEU A 242 4.74 -2.94 -17.13
C LEU A 242 4.22 -1.98 -16.06
N GLU A 243 3.51 -2.53 -15.08
CA GLU A 243 3.13 -1.79 -13.87
C GLU A 243 4.38 -1.35 -13.09
N CYS A 244 4.34 -0.13 -12.56
CA CYS A 244 5.47 0.45 -11.82
C CYS A 244 5.81 -0.40 -10.57
N GLN A 245 4.78 -0.99 -9.97
CA GLN A 245 4.84 -1.78 -8.76
C GLN A 245 5.62 -3.07 -8.93
N THR A 246 5.72 -3.60 -10.16
CA THR A 246 6.53 -4.79 -10.47
C THR A 246 8.01 -4.57 -10.13
N CYS A 247 8.51 -3.34 -10.29
CA CYS A 247 9.92 -2.98 -10.06
C CYS A 247 10.15 -2.15 -8.79
N HIS A 248 9.15 -1.41 -8.32
CA HIS A 248 9.27 -0.50 -7.19
C HIS A 248 8.52 -0.96 -5.94
N GLY A 249 7.79 -2.08 -6.02
CA GLY A 249 6.87 -2.51 -4.98
C GLY A 249 5.66 -1.58 -4.88
N PRO A 250 4.80 -1.76 -3.86
CA PRO A 250 3.56 -1.00 -3.71
C PRO A 250 3.82 0.41 -3.17
N ILE A 251 4.40 1.28 -4.00
CA ILE A 251 4.77 2.67 -3.65
C ILE A 251 3.58 3.45 -3.10
N GLU A 252 2.38 3.22 -3.62
CA GLU A 252 1.14 3.86 -3.15
C GLU A 252 0.77 3.51 -1.70
N ARG A 253 1.49 2.59 -1.06
CA ARG A 253 1.33 2.18 0.33
C ARG A 253 2.56 2.48 1.19
N MET A 254 3.55 3.17 0.65
CA MET A 254 4.79 3.52 1.34
C MET A 254 4.76 4.96 1.85
N ARG A 255 4.87 5.14 3.16
CA ARG A 255 5.01 6.47 3.79
C ARG A 255 6.32 7.13 3.37
N VAL A 256 7.41 6.37 3.46
CA VAL A 256 8.72 6.72 2.95
C VAL A 256 9.14 5.58 2.05
N VAL A 257 9.50 5.90 0.81
CA VAL A 257 9.98 4.89 -0.13
C VAL A 257 11.28 4.31 0.39
N GLY A 258 11.31 2.99 0.51
CA GLY A 258 12.49 2.21 0.85
C GLY A 258 12.48 0.95 0.02
N ALA A 259 13.66 0.37 -0.20
CA ALA A 259 13.79 -0.82 -1.02
C ALA A 259 14.87 -1.74 -0.46
N ASP A 260 14.55 -3.02 -0.39
CA ASP A 260 15.50 -4.09 -0.07
C ASP A 260 16.02 -4.70 -1.38
N THR A 261 16.84 -3.93 -2.09
CA THR A 261 17.42 -4.31 -3.40
C THR A 261 18.83 -4.86 -3.27
N GLY A 262 19.26 -5.65 -4.25
CA GLY A 262 20.63 -6.15 -4.32
C GLY A 262 20.89 -7.41 -3.48
N PRO A 263 22.05 -8.06 -3.68
CA PRO A 263 22.42 -9.28 -2.96
C PRO A 263 22.65 -8.99 -1.47
N LYS A 264 22.24 -9.92 -0.58
CA LYS A 264 22.72 -9.96 0.82
C LYS A 264 23.61 -11.19 1.00
N LEU A 265 24.44 -11.14 2.04
CA LEU A 265 25.27 -12.26 2.50
C LEU A 265 24.47 -13.57 2.67
N SER A 266 23.21 -13.47 3.11
CA SER A 266 22.31 -14.63 3.24
C SER A 266 22.09 -15.36 1.91
N ASP A 267 22.04 -14.63 0.79
CA ASP A 267 21.79 -15.21 -0.53
C ASP A 267 22.98 -16.06 -0.98
N ASP A 268 24.21 -15.63 -0.65
CA ASP A 268 25.42 -16.39 -0.91
C ASP A 268 25.51 -17.64 -0.03
N LEU A 269 25.14 -17.53 1.24
CA LEU A 269 25.07 -18.69 2.16
C LEU A 269 24.09 -19.75 1.66
N PHE A 270 22.91 -19.36 1.15
CA PHE A 270 21.96 -20.31 0.55
C PHE A 270 22.56 -21.01 -0.67
N ARG A 271 23.27 -20.27 -1.53
CA ARG A 271 23.93 -20.85 -2.71
C ARG A 271 25.01 -21.85 -2.33
N LEU A 272 25.77 -21.60 -1.25
CA LEU A 272 26.79 -22.54 -0.75
C LEU A 272 26.20 -23.89 -0.32
N VAL A 273 24.96 -23.91 0.19
CA VAL A 273 24.27 -25.16 0.56
C VAL A 273 23.40 -25.71 -0.57
N GLY A 274 23.61 -25.27 -1.82
CA GLY A 274 22.90 -25.76 -2.99
C GLY A 274 21.48 -25.22 -3.18
N LEU A 275 21.04 -24.28 -2.34
CA LEU A 275 19.73 -23.64 -2.45
C LEU A 275 19.82 -22.42 -3.39
N ARG A 276 18.82 -22.27 -4.26
CA ARG A 276 18.69 -21.11 -5.15
C ARG A 276 17.60 -20.19 -4.63
N PRO A 277 17.93 -19.15 -3.85
CA PRO A 277 16.94 -18.19 -3.39
C PRO A 277 16.38 -17.42 -4.59
N THR A 278 15.13 -16.97 -4.48
CA THR A 278 14.50 -16.13 -5.50
C THR A 278 15.35 -14.86 -5.71
N PRO A 279 15.67 -14.50 -6.96
CA PRO A 279 16.43 -13.29 -7.22
C PRO A 279 15.68 -12.07 -6.72
N ARG A 280 16.40 -11.21 -6.01
CA ARG A 280 15.82 -9.98 -5.48
C ARG A 280 15.65 -8.95 -6.57
N MET A 281 14.68 -8.07 -6.37
CA MET A 281 14.40 -6.97 -7.27
C MET A 281 15.66 -6.17 -7.59
N LEU A 282 15.79 -5.79 -8.87
CA LEU A 282 16.91 -5.03 -9.42
C LEU A 282 18.28 -5.73 -9.31
N THR A 283 18.31 -7.06 -9.22
CA THR A 283 19.52 -7.87 -9.46
C THR A 283 19.54 -8.38 -10.90
N MET A 284 20.72 -8.71 -11.44
CA MET A 284 20.86 -9.27 -12.79
C MET A 284 19.98 -10.51 -13.00
N GLY A 285 19.97 -11.44 -12.03
CA GLY A 285 19.15 -12.65 -12.11
C GLY A 285 17.66 -12.34 -12.24
N TRP A 286 17.17 -11.36 -11.46
CA TRP A 286 15.78 -10.93 -11.52
C TRP A 286 15.41 -10.30 -12.88
N CYS A 287 16.27 -9.44 -13.43
CA CYS A 287 16.03 -8.84 -14.75
C CYS A 287 15.97 -9.91 -15.86
N VAL A 288 16.93 -10.83 -15.88
CA VAL A 288 17.02 -11.89 -16.90
C VAL A 288 15.84 -12.86 -16.80
N GLU A 289 15.44 -13.24 -15.59
CA GLU A 289 14.26 -14.09 -15.37
C GLU A 289 12.98 -13.40 -15.84
N CYS A 290 12.79 -12.13 -15.49
CA CYS A 290 11.64 -11.35 -15.94
C CYS A 290 11.62 -11.25 -17.48
N HIS A 291 12.74 -10.93 -18.12
CA HIS A 291 12.81 -10.87 -19.59
C HIS A 291 12.49 -12.22 -20.24
N ARG A 292 13.03 -13.32 -19.71
CA ARG A 292 12.70 -14.69 -20.20
C ARG A 292 11.21 -14.99 -20.06
N GLU A 293 10.62 -14.65 -18.92
CA GLU A 293 9.19 -14.86 -18.67
C GLU A 293 8.33 -14.03 -19.62
N GLN A 294 8.62 -12.73 -19.80
CA GLN A 294 7.87 -11.88 -20.71
C GLN A 294 8.02 -12.33 -22.17
N ASN A 295 9.20 -12.80 -22.58
CA ASN A 295 9.43 -13.36 -23.91
C ASN A 295 8.61 -14.65 -24.12
N ALA A 296 8.56 -15.53 -23.11
CA ALA A 296 7.80 -16.78 -23.17
C ALA A 296 6.28 -16.60 -23.11
N THR A 297 5.80 -15.68 -22.26
CA THR A 297 4.36 -15.53 -21.96
C THR A 297 3.65 -14.53 -22.86
N ARG A 298 4.33 -13.44 -23.25
CA ARG A 298 3.75 -12.33 -24.02
C ARG A 298 4.37 -12.18 -25.41
N GLY A 299 5.26 -13.09 -25.82
CA GLY A 299 5.98 -12.98 -27.10
C GLY A 299 6.81 -11.70 -27.20
N ALA A 300 7.32 -11.21 -26.06
CA ALA A 300 8.16 -10.03 -26.02
C ALA A 300 9.52 -10.28 -26.70
N ASN A 301 10.18 -9.20 -27.10
CA ASN A 301 11.57 -9.20 -27.59
C ASN A 301 12.48 -8.51 -26.57
N ALA A 302 12.33 -8.84 -25.28
CA ALA A 302 13.14 -8.27 -24.22
C ALA A 302 14.58 -8.81 -24.34
N PRO A 303 15.60 -7.93 -24.30
CA PRO A 303 16.98 -8.31 -24.58
C PRO A 303 17.56 -9.20 -23.47
N LEU A 304 18.33 -10.22 -23.84
CA LEU A 304 19.04 -11.11 -22.91
C LEU A 304 20.57 -11.03 -23.05
N GLU A 305 21.04 -10.26 -24.02
CA GLU A 305 22.47 -10.09 -24.31
C GLU A 305 23.13 -9.15 -23.29
N CYS A 306 24.28 -9.58 -22.75
CA CYS A 306 25.00 -8.86 -21.69
C CYS A 306 25.27 -7.40 -22.08
N VAL A 307 25.72 -7.16 -23.31
CA VAL A 307 26.12 -5.84 -23.84
C VAL A 307 24.95 -4.86 -24.03
N THR A 308 23.70 -5.35 -23.99
CA THR A 308 22.53 -4.47 -24.05
C THR A 308 22.25 -3.84 -22.68
N CYS A 309 22.65 -4.53 -21.62
CA CYS A 309 22.39 -4.12 -20.23
C CYS A 309 23.63 -3.56 -19.54
N HIS A 310 24.82 -3.85 -20.06
CA HIS A 310 26.09 -3.50 -19.44
C HIS A 310 27.04 -2.81 -20.42
N HIS A 311 27.77 -1.82 -19.90
CA HIS A 311 28.86 -1.13 -20.60
C HIS A 311 30.20 -1.51 -19.97
#